data_AF-A0A498H8N8-F1
#
_entry.id   AF-A0A498H8N8-F1
#
_cell.length_a   1.000
_cell.length_b   1.000
_cell.length_c   1.000
_cell.angle_alpha   90.00
_cell.angle_beta   90.00
_cell.angle_gamma   90.00
#
_symmetry.space_group_name_H-M   'P 1'
#
loop_
_entity.id
_entity.type
_entity.pdbx_description
1 polymer ?
#
loop_
_entity_poly.entity_id
_entity_poly.type
_entity_poly.pdbx_seq_one_letter_code
_entity_poly.pdbx_strand_id
1 'polypeptide(L)'
;MPETSDKQIFHEFYTEKRWNNWLQKVGESNFKLEESGDTPENDSAIFVNMQDDVILACLKVIATCQRGENSVEETLDILSSIEEIVLKKVDSISEDTDMMIESLQNSLLATFVSFECYLNGDFDKESKISDLIKSAVEAEHDEDFEAALGYVARIGALVLDGKELPGKEMEDMPYGIVAEWMDGIDSIEAAMVGTDSYKEDDGEYEVV
;
A
#
# COMPACT_ATOMS: atom_id res chain seq x y z
N MET A 1 8.01 -38.31 -21.04
CA MET A 1 7.16 -37.27 -20.43
C MET A 1 8.12 -36.35 -19.72
N PRO A 2 8.32 -35.09 -20.15
CA PRO A 2 9.14 -34.17 -19.38
C PRO A 2 8.33 -33.75 -18.15
N GLU A 3 8.90 -34.02 -16.99
CA GLU A 3 8.40 -33.55 -15.71
C GLU A 3 8.48 -32.03 -15.67
N THR A 4 7.39 -31.45 -15.17
CA THR A 4 7.15 -30.04 -14.95
C THR A 4 8.30 -29.48 -14.12
N SER A 5 9.05 -28.55 -14.71
CA SER A 5 10.03 -27.77 -13.98
C SER A 5 9.26 -26.90 -13.00
N ASP A 6 9.34 -27.21 -11.71
CA ASP A 6 9.10 -26.23 -10.63
C ASP A 6 10.09 -25.09 -10.85
N LYS A 7 9.69 -24.10 -11.65
CA LYS A 7 10.31 -22.79 -11.64
C LYS A 7 9.66 -22.02 -10.51
N GLN A 8 10.00 -22.37 -9.28
CA GLN A 8 9.79 -21.47 -8.16
C GLN A 8 10.89 -20.40 -8.28
N ILE A 9 10.68 -19.43 -9.18
CA ILE A 9 11.50 -18.23 -9.20
C ILE A 9 11.01 -17.43 -8.00
N PHE A 10 11.72 -17.54 -6.88
CA PHE A 10 11.54 -16.66 -5.74
C PHE A 10 12.00 -15.26 -6.17
N HIS A 11 11.06 -14.43 -6.62
CA HIS A 11 11.30 -13.01 -6.76
C HIS A 11 11.16 -12.37 -5.37
N GLU A 12 12.28 -12.00 -4.74
CA GLU A 12 12.27 -11.29 -3.46
C GLU A 12 11.99 -9.79 -3.67
N PHE A 13 10.75 -9.45 -4.02
CA PHE A 13 10.33 -8.05 -4.21
C PHE A 13 10.40 -7.23 -2.92
N TYR A 14 10.09 -7.84 -1.78
CA TYR A 14 10.18 -7.26 -0.46
C TYR A 14 10.53 -8.32 0.58
N THR A 15 11.35 -7.99 1.58
CA THR A 15 11.87 -8.96 2.56
C THR A 15 11.72 -8.46 3.99
N GLU A 16 11.67 -9.38 4.95
CA GLU A 16 11.65 -9.04 6.38
C GLU A 16 12.90 -8.23 6.78
N LYS A 17 14.05 -8.50 6.16
CA LYS A 17 15.27 -7.70 6.35
C LYS A 17 15.07 -6.23 5.92
N ARG A 18 14.40 -5.99 4.78
CA ARG A 18 14.12 -4.64 4.28
C ARG A 18 13.18 -3.89 5.22
N TRP A 19 12.10 -4.53 5.67
CA TRP A 19 11.18 -3.98 6.66
C TRP A 19 11.89 -3.63 7.98
N ASN A 20 12.68 -4.57 8.51
CA ASN A 20 13.42 -4.37 9.76
C ASN A 20 14.46 -3.23 9.66
N ASN A 21 15.05 -3.02 8.48
CA ASN A 21 15.94 -1.88 8.26
C ASN A 21 15.18 -0.54 8.37
N TRP A 22 13.93 -0.47 7.90
CA TRP A 22 13.09 0.71 8.09
C TRP A 22 12.74 0.93 9.56
N LEU A 23 12.30 -0.13 10.26
CA LEU A 23 12.02 -0.06 11.69
C LEU A 23 13.22 0.40 12.50
N GLN A 24 14.42 -0.07 12.16
CA GLN A 24 15.66 0.40 12.79
C GLN A 24 15.88 1.89 12.56
N LYS A 25 15.76 2.38 11.31
CA LYS A 25 15.91 3.80 11.00
C LYS A 25 14.89 4.67 11.75
N VAL A 26 13.65 4.18 11.86
CA VAL A 26 12.59 4.83 12.63
C VAL A 26 12.94 4.88 14.12
N GLY A 27 13.48 3.79 14.68
CA GLY A 27 13.98 3.79 16.06
C GLY A 27 15.16 4.74 16.28
N GLU A 28 16.04 4.90 15.30
CA GLU A 28 17.18 5.82 15.35
C GLU A 28 16.79 7.29 15.17
N SER A 29 15.64 7.59 14.56
CA SER A 29 15.17 8.97 14.33
C SER A 29 14.74 9.67 15.62
N ASN A 30 14.41 8.90 16.68
CA ASN A 30 13.85 9.43 17.93
C ASN A 30 12.61 10.32 17.71
N PHE A 31 11.76 9.93 16.74
CA PHE A 31 10.56 10.65 16.35
C PHE A 31 9.66 11.03 17.54
N LYS A 32 9.10 12.24 17.48
CA LYS A 32 8.13 12.78 18.45
C LYS A 32 6.98 13.49 17.75
N LEU A 33 5.76 13.14 18.15
CA LEU A 33 4.55 13.89 17.79
C LEU A 33 4.56 15.20 18.60
N GLU A 34 4.60 16.33 17.90
CA GLU A 34 4.42 17.64 18.52
C GLU A 34 2.93 17.93 18.60
N GLU A 35 2.42 18.30 19.79
CA GLU A 35 0.99 18.62 19.99
C GLU A 35 0.47 19.77 19.11
N SER A 36 1.36 20.59 18.53
CA SER A 36 0.98 21.73 17.67
C SER A 36 0.85 21.39 16.18
N GLY A 37 1.15 20.15 15.76
CA GLY A 37 1.19 19.77 14.34
C GLY A 37 2.42 20.29 13.59
N ASP A 38 3.41 20.87 14.29
CA ASP A 38 4.67 21.39 13.73
C ASP A 38 5.83 20.38 13.87
N THR A 39 5.55 19.07 13.79
CA THR A 39 6.64 18.09 13.69
C THR A 39 7.47 18.44 12.45
N PRO A 40 8.82 18.57 12.54
CA PRO A 40 9.63 18.92 11.39
C PRO A 40 9.35 17.96 10.23
N GLU A 41 9.09 18.50 9.02
CA GLU A 41 8.78 17.69 7.82
C GLU A 41 9.78 16.55 7.58
N ASN A 42 11.04 16.74 7.98
CA ASN A 42 12.09 15.73 7.85
C ASN A 42 11.90 14.50 8.77
N ASP A 43 11.26 14.66 9.93
CA ASP A 43 11.11 13.59 10.92
C ASP A 43 9.89 12.70 10.61
N SER A 44 8.85 13.25 9.97
CA SER A 44 7.69 12.48 9.49
C SER A 44 7.94 11.84 8.11
N ALA A 45 8.81 12.43 7.29
CA ALA A 45 9.15 11.91 5.96
C ALA A 45 9.68 10.46 5.99
N ILE A 46 10.26 10.00 7.10
CA ILE A 46 10.72 8.60 7.21
C ILE A 46 9.57 7.59 7.05
N PHE A 47 8.39 7.89 7.58
CA PHE A 47 7.22 7.03 7.47
C PHE A 47 6.64 7.05 6.05
N VAL A 48 6.60 8.22 5.42
CA VAL A 48 6.19 8.36 4.01
C VAL A 48 7.13 7.54 3.12
N ASN A 49 8.44 7.69 3.28
CA ASN A 49 9.42 6.93 2.50
C ASN A 49 9.31 5.41 2.76
N MET A 50 8.97 5.00 3.98
CA MET A 50 8.75 3.59 4.33
C MET A 50 7.50 3.02 3.66
N GLN A 51 6.40 3.78 3.63
CA GLN A 51 5.17 3.42 2.91
C GLN A 51 5.42 3.34 1.40
N ASP A 52 6.05 4.36 0.82
CA ASP A 52 6.39 4.41 -0.61
C ASP A 52 7.26 3.21 -1.03
N ASP A 53 8.20 2.80 -0.18
CA ASP A 53 9.07 1.66 -0.44
C ASP A 53 8.30 0.33 -0.57
N VAL A 54 7.27 0.13 0.26
CA VAL A 54 6.37 -1.03 0.20
C VAL A 54 5.48 -0.96 -1.04
N ILE A 55 4.84 0.19 -1.28
CA ILE A 55 3.95 0.41 -2.41
C ILE A 55 4.71 0.20 -3.73
N LEU A 56 5.93 0.73 -3.83
CA LEU A 56 6.77 0.56 -5.01
C LEU A 56 7.12 -0.91 -5.26
N ALA A 57 7.38 -1.69 -4.21
CA ALA A 57 7.62 -3.12 -4.35
C ALA A 57 6.37 -3.85 -4.87
N CYS A 58 5.19 -3.52 -4.35
CA CYS A 58 3.93 -4.11 -4.82
C CYS A 58 3.60 -3.71 -6.27
N LEU A 59 3.87 -2.47 -6.66
CA LEU A 59 3.71 -2.01 -8.03
C LEU A 59 4.63 -2.75 -9.01
N LYS A 60 5.85 -3.14 -8.60
CA LYS A 60 6.73 -4.03 -9.40
C LYS A 60 6.14 -5.42 -9.58
N VAL A 61 5.55 -5.98 -8.52
CA VAL A 61 4.85 -7.27 -8.56
C VAL A 61 3.70 -7.22 -9.58
N ILE A 62 2.88 -6.18 -9.53
CA ILE A 62 1.79 -5.95 -10.49
C ILE A 62 2.32 -5.77 -11.91
N ALA A 63 3.36 -4.95 -12.11
CA ALA A 63 3.94 -4.74 -13.43
C ALA A 63 4.47 -6.05 -14.03
N THR A 64 5.10 -6.90 -13.21
CA THR A 64 5.56 -8.24 -13.61
C THR A 64 4.40 -9.12 -14.07
N CYS A 65 3.26 -9.09 -13.37
CA CYS A 65 2.04 -9.77 -13.81
C CYS A 65 1.52 -9.20 -15.15
N GLN A 66 1.49 -7.88 -15.31
CA GLN A 66 1.03 -7.21 -16.53
C GLN A 66 1.91 -7.54 -17.75
N ARG A 67 3.22 -7.81 -17.55
CA ARG A 67 4.14 -8.30 -18.60
C ARG A 67 3.94 -9.79 -18.93
N GLY A 68 3.12 -10.50 -18.15
CA GLY A 68 2.85 -11.93 -18.31
C GLY A 68 3.99 -12.81 -17.78
N GLU A 69 4.86 -12.27 -16.93
CA GLU A 69 5.96 -13.01 -16.31
C GLU A 69 5.47 -13.86 -15.13
N ASN A 70 4.44 -13.38 -14.42
CA ASN A 70 3.73 -14.11 -13.36
C ASN A 70 2.24 -14.24 -13.70
N SER A 71 1.62 -15.34 -13.29
CA SER A 71 0.16 -15.48 -13.26
C SER A 71 -0.47 -14.61 -12.17
N VAL A 72 -1.79 -14.40 -12.25
CA VAL A 72 -2.54 -13.68 -11.20
C VAL A 72 -2.42 -14.38 -9.85
N GLU A 73 -2.50 -15.71 -9.81
CA GLU A 73 -2.37 -16.50 -8.58
C GLU A 73 -0.99 -16.33 -7.93
N GLU A 74 0.09 -16.48 -8.71
CA GLU A 74 1.46 -16.25 -8.22
C GLU A 74 1.66 -14.81 -7.73
N THR A 75 1.02 -13.85 -8.40
CA THR A 75 1.11 -12.43 -8.03
C THR A 75 0.41 -12.15 -6.70
N LEU A 76 -0.76 -12.76 -6.47
CA LEU A 76 -1.48 -12.69 -5.19
C LEU A 76 -0.66 -13.34 -4.07
N ASP A 77 -0.06 -14.50 -4.31
CA ASP A 77 0.80 -15.17 -3.31
C ASP A 77 2.01 -14.31 -2.90
N ILE A 78 2.63 -13.62 -3.87
CA ILE A 78 3.73 -12.70 -3.60
C ILE A 78 3.23 -11.50 -2.79
N LEU A 79 2.14 -10.86 -3.18
CA LEU A 79 1.58 -9.72 -2.45
C LEU A 79 1.20 -10.09 -1.02
N SER A 80 0.57 -11.26 -0.81
CA SER A 80 0.24 -11.78 0.52
C SER A 80 1.48 -12.00 1.38
N SER A 81 2.58 -12.48 0.78
CA SER A 81 3.86 -12.61 1.49
C SER A 81 4.44 -11.25 1.93
N ILE A 82 4.27 -10.20 1.12
CA ILE A 82 4.68 -8.83 1.48
C ILE A 82 3.76 -8.29 2.59
N GLU A 83 2.46 -8.48 2.47
CA GLU A 83 1.45 -8.10 3.47
C GLU A 83 1.77 -8.72 4.84
N GLU A 84 2.03 -10.03 4.89
CA GLU A 84 2.40 -10.74 6.12
C GLU A 84 3.64 -10.14 6.80
N ILE A 85 4.61 -9.65 6.03
CA ILE A 85 5.81 -9.00 6.57
C ILE A 85 5.46 -7.66 7.19
N VAL A 86 4.73 -6.81 6.45
CA VAL A 86 4.55 -5.40 6.82
C VAL A 86 3.43 -5.18 7.83
N LEU A 87 2.39 -6.02 7.83
CA LEU A 87 1.27 -5.95 8.80
C LEU A 87 1.53 -6.76 10.07
N LYS A 88 2.67 -7.47 10.14
CA LYS A 88 3.10 -8.13 11.36
C LYS A 88 3.23 -7.10 12.48
N LYS A 89 2.75 -7.48 13.67
CA LYS A 89 2.91 -6.66 14.87
C LYS A 89 4.38 -6.32 15.10
N VAL A 90 4.66 -5.04 15.28
CA VAL A 90 5.99 -4.49 15.54
C VAL A 90 6.25 -4.41 17.05
N ASP A 91 7.49 -4.67 17.45
CA ASP A 91 7.93 -4.46 18.84
C ASP A 91 7.94 -2.96 19.16
N SER A 92 7.39 -2.60 20.32
CA SER A 92 7.27 -1.20 20.74
C SER A 92 8.62 -0.47 20.75
N ILE A 93 8.68 0.68 20.10
CA ILE A 93 9.84 1.57 20.01
C ILE A 93 9.64 2.78 20.93
N SER A 94 8.53 3.50 20.74
CA SER A 94 8.09 4.61 21.58
C SER A 94 6.62 4.90 21.28
N GLU A 95 5.86 5.47 22.22
CA GLU A 95 4.43 5.76 22.03
C GLU A 95 4.13 6.48 20.71
N ASP A 96 4.84 7.58 20.43
CA ASP A 96 4.62 8.37 19.21
C ASP A 96 4.98 7.59 17.94
N THR A 97 6.05 6.81 17.99
CA THR A 97 6.51 5.98 16.88
C THR A 97 5.52 4.85 16.61
N ASP A 98 5.06 4.18 17.66
CA ASP A 98 4.17 3.04 17.59
C ASP A 98 2.83 3.49 16.97
N MET A 99 2.31 4.65 17.37
CA MET A 99 1.13 5.26 16.75
C MET A 99 1.30 5.51 15.24
N MET A 100 2.45 6.05 14.82
CA MET A 100 2.71 6.30 13.39
C MET A 100 2.87 5.00 12.59
N ILE A 101 3.48 3.96 13.18
CA ILE A 101 3.60 2.64 12.56
C ILE A 101 2.22 2.02 12.41
N GLU A 102 1.37 2.09 13.42
CA GLU A 102 -0.01 1.59 13.35
C GLU A 102 -0.82 2.30 12.25
N SER A 103 -0.71 3.64 12.15
CA SER A 103 -1.35 4.41 11.09
C SER A 103 -0.84 4.03 9.70
N LEU A 104 0.49 3.86 9.54
CA LEU A 104 1.09 3.39 8.28
C LEU A 104 0.61 1.98 7.91
N GLN A 105 0.53 1.06 8.88
CA GLN A 105 0.02 -0.29 8.65
C GLN A 105 -1.46 -0.30 8.26
N ASN A 106 -2.28 0.57 8.86
CA ASN A 106 -3.68 0.76 8.46
C ASN A 106 -3.80 1.26 7.02
N SER A 107 -3.01 2.27 6.65
CA SER A 107 -2.94 2.78 5.27
C SER A 107 -2.57 1.65 4.28
N LEU A 108 -1.54 0.87 4.59
CA LEU A 108 -1.09 -0.25 3.75
C LEU A 108 -2.13 -1.38 3.63
N LEU A 109 -2.94 -1.64 4.66
CA LEU A 109 -4.03 -2.62 4.58
C LEU A 109 -4.95 -2.31 3.39
N ALA A 110 -5.39 -1.07 3.24
CA ALA A 110 -6.24 -0.67 2.12
C ALA A 110 -5.52 -0.78 0.77
N THR A 111 -4.20 -0.53 0.74
CA THR A 111 -3.36 -0.72 -0.44
C THR A 111 -3.35 -2.19 -0.89
N PHE A 112 -3.13 -3.15 0.03
CA PHE A 112 -3.13 -4.58 -0.32
C PHE A 112 -4.47 -5.05 -0.84
N VAL A 113 -5.57 -4.74 -0.15
CA VAL A 113 -6.92 -5.12 -0.59
C VAL A 113 -7.26 -4.47 -1.95
N SER A 114 -6.72 -3.28 -2.23
CA SER A 114 -6.84 -2.65 -3.56
C SER A 114 -6.09 -3.40 -4.66
N PHE A 115 -4.88 -3.88 -4.39
CA PHE A 115 -4.12 -4.70 -5.33
C PHE A 115 -4.84 -6.01 -5.63
N GLU A 116 -5.38 -6.69 -4.61
CA GLU A 116 -6.19 -7.89 -4.78
C GLU A 116 -7.45 -7.62 -5.62
N CYS A 117 -8.18 -6.55 -5.28
CA CYS A 117 -9.37 -6.12 -6.02
C CYS A 117 -9.07 -5.84 -7.49
N TYR A 118 -7.92 -5.20 -7.78
CA TYR A 118 -7.46 -4.94 -9.14
C TYR A 118 -7.16 -6.24 -9.91
N LEU A 119 -6.39 -7.14 -9.30
CA LEU A 119 -5.96 -8.41 -9.92
C LEU A 119 -7.13 -9.35 -10.20
N ASN A 120 -8.12 -9.40 -9.29
CA ASN A 120 -9.33 -10.20 -9.48
C ASN A 120 -10.33 -9.55 -10.46
N GLY A 121 -10.16 -8.26 -10.77
CA GLY A 121 -11.10 -7.52 -11.61
C GLY A 121 -12.43 -7.23 -10.89
N ASP A 122 -12.43 -7.18 -9.55
CA ASP A 122 -13.62 -7.04 -8.71
C ASP A 122 -14.08 -5.57 -8.57
N PHE A 123 -13.99 -4.81 -9.66
CA PHE A 123 -14.37 -3.41 -9.73
C PHE A 123 -15.01 -3.07 -11.08
N ASP A 124 -15.92 -2.09 -11.08
CA ASP A 124 -16.49 -1.54 -12.30
C ASP A 124 -15.68 -0.33 -12.76
N LYS A 125 -14.99 -0.48 -13.91
CA LYS A 125 -14.17 0.56 -14.54
C LYS A 125 -14.93 1.84 -14.84
N GLU A 126 -16.26 1.81 -14.96
CA GLU A 126 -17.07 3.01 -15.21
C GLU A 126 -17.49 3.72 -13.93
N SER A 127 -17.22 3.14 -12.76
CA SER A 127 -17.53 3.75 -11.47
C SER A 127 -16.81 5.09 -11.27
N LYS A 128 -17.49 6.01 -10.59
CA LYS A 128 -16.94 7.31 -10.22
C LYS A 128 -16.32 7.21 -8.83
N ILE A 129 -15.04 7.56 -8.73
CA ILE A 129 -14.31 7.54 -7.45
C ILE A 129 -15.01 8.40 -6.40
N SER A 130 -15.53 9.58 -6.76
CA SER A 130 -16.22 10.45 -5.81
C SER A 130 -17.52 9.88 -5.24
N ASP A 131 -18.20 8.97 -5.96
CA ASP A 131 -19.38 8.29 -5.44
C ASP A 131 -18.98 7.13 -4.51
N LEU A 132 -17.87 6.45 -4.82
CA LEU A 132 -17.28 5.43 -3.94
C LEU A 132 -16.75 6.03 -2.63
N ILE A 133 -16.08 7.19 -2.67
CA ILE A 133 -15.59 7.90 -1.47
C ILE A 133 -16.76 8.21 -0.53
N LYS A 134 -17.85 8.77 -1.05
CA LYS A 134 -19.05 9.05 -0.24
C LYS A 134 -19.60 7.77 0.39
N SER A 135 -19.66 6.68 -0.39
CA SER A 135 -20.15 5.40 0.11
C SER A 135 -19.23 4.81 1.19
N ALA A 136 -17.91 4.99 1.08
CA ALA A 136 -16.94 4.60 2.09
C ALA A 136 -17.13 5.38 3.39
N VAL A 137 -17.24 6.70 3.30
CA VAL A 137 -17.46 7.58 4.46
C VAL A 137 -18.81 7.32 5.13
N GLU A 138 -19.87 7.06 4.35
CA GLU A 138 -21.18 6.67 4.87
C GLU A 138 -21.10 5.32 5.61
N ALA A 139 -20.41 4.33 5.03
CA ALA A 139 -20.21 3.03 5.68
C ALA A 139 -19.37 3.15 6.97
N GLU A 140 -18.33 3.98 6.99
CA GLU A 140 -17.56 4.29 8.20
C GLU A 140 -18.45 4.90 9.29
N HIS A 141 -19.29 5.87 8.94
CA HIS A 141 -20.22 6.49 9.88
C HIS A 141 -21.19 5.47 10.48
N ASP A 142 -21.59 4.46 9.70
CA ASP A 142 -22.46 3.38 10.13
C ASP A 142 -21.71 2.23 10.82
N GLU A 143 -20.41 2.40 11.11
CA GLU A 143 -19.48 1.42 11.70
C GLU A 143 -19.35 0.12 10.89
N ASP A 144 -19.71 0.15 9.60
CA ASP A 144 -19.52 -0.95 8.65
C ASP A 144 -18.15 -0.84 7.97
N PHE A 145 -17.11 -1.12 8.75
CA PHE A 145 -15.72 -1.00 8.30
C PHE A 145 -15.38 -1.98 7.17
N GLU A 146 -16.05 -3.13 7.08
CA GLU A 146 -15.86 -4.08 5.98
C GLU A 146 -16.39 -3.49 4.66
N ALA A 147 -17.59 -2.90 4.67
CA ALA A 147 -18.12 -2.21 3.51
C ALA A 147 -17.26 -0.99 3.13
N ALA A 148 -16.82 -0.20 4.11
CA ALA A 148 -15.96 0.96 3.91
C ALA A 148 -14.64 0.56 3.22
N LEU A 149 -13.96 -0.46 3.75
CA LEU A 149 -12.72 -1.00 3.16
C LEU A 149 -12.97 -1.53 1.74
N GLY A 150 -14.09 -2.22 1.52
CA GLY A 150 -14.48 -2.69 0.18
C GLY A 150 -14.73 -1.57 -0.82
N TYR A 151 -15.19 -0.39 -0.38
CA TYR A 151 -15.28 0.79 -1.25
C TYR A 151 -13.90 1.36 -1.55
N VAL A 152 -13.02 1.50 -0.56
CA VAL A 152 -11.64 1.97 -0.76
C VAL A 152 -10.86 1.04 -1.68
N ALA A 153 -10.98 -0.28 -1.52
CA ALA A 153 -10.35 -1.27 -2.38
C ALA A 153 -10.68 -1.07 -3.87
N ARG A 154 -11.96 -0.77 -4.17
CA ARG A 154 -12.42 -0.49 -5.54
C ARG A 154 -11.89 0.85 -6.05
N ILE A 155 -11.71 1.84 -5.18
CA ILE A 155 -11.08 3.10 -5.54
C ILE A 155 -9.61 2.86 -5.92
N GLY A 156 -8.85 2.15 -5.09
CA GLY A 156 -7.46 1.80 -5.40
C GLY A 156 -7.34 0.98 -6.68
N ALA A 157 -8.25 0.05 -6.94
CA ALA A 157 -8.29 -0.70 -8.20
C ALA A 157 -8.54 0.21 -9.42
N LEU A 158 -9.40 1.23 -9.30
CA LEU A 158 -9.59 2.23 -10.37
C LEU A 158 -8.34 3.08 -10.59
N VAL A 159 -7.62 3.43 -9.52
CA VAL A 159 -6.34 4.17 -9.62
C VAL A 159 -5.29 3.33 -10.34
N LEU A 160 -5.18 2.05 -9.99
CA LEU A 160 -4.30 1.10 -10.67
C LEU A 160 -4.66 0.90 -12.16
N ASP A 161 -5.95 1.01 -12.50
CA ASP A 161 -6.44 1.02 -13.89
C ASP A 161 -6.24 2.38 -14.60
N GLY A 162 -5.65 3.36 -13.92
CA GLY A 162 -5.24 4.65 -14.48
C GLY A 162 -6.23 5.80 -14.29
N LYS A 163 -7.21 5.68 -13.39
CA LYS A 163 -8.05 6.83 -12.99
C LYS A 163 -7.34 7.70 -11.97
N GLU A 164 -7.60 9.00 -12.03
CA GLU A 164 -7.04 9.96 -11.08
C GLU A 164 -7.96 10.17 -9.87
N LEU A 165 -7.37 10.37 -8.69
CA LEU A 165 -8.11 10.72 -7.48
C LEU A 165 -8.71 12.13 -7.58
N PRO A 166 -9.94 12.33 -7.09
CA PRO A 166 -10.57 13.64 -7.09
C PRO A 166 -10.01 14.52 -5.97
N GLY A 167 -9.06 15.41 -6.29
CA GLY A 167 -8.36 16.23 -5.28
C GLY A 167 -9.26 17.02 -4.32
N LYS A 168 -10.40 17.54 -4.78
CA LYS A 168 -11.32 18.27 -3.90
C LYS A 168 -11.97 17.36 -2.85
N GLU A 169 -12.47 16.21 -3.27
CA GLU A 169 -13.10 15.24 -2.37
C GLU A 169 -12.10 14.61 -1.39
N MET A 170 -10.82 14.54 -1.77
CA MET A 170 -9.73 14.17 -0.85
C MET A 170 -9.52 15.27 0.21
N GLU A 171 -9.45 16.54 -0.19
CA GLU A 171 -9.28 17.68 0.73
C GLU A 171 -10.46 17.86 1.71
N ASP A 172 -11.69 17.61 1.25
CA ASP A 172 -12.92 17.78 2.04
C ASP A 172 -13.24 16.55 2.91
N MET A 173 -12.40 15.51 2.91
CA MET A 173 -12.67 14.24 3.60
C MET A 173 -12.66 14.41 5.13
N PRO A 174 -13.65 13.87 5.86
CA PRO A 174 -13.61 13.85 7.31
C PRO A 174 -12.42 13.03 7.83
N TYR A 175 -11.81 13.47 8.94
CA TYR A 175 -10.86 12.65 9.66
C TYR A 175 -11.53 11.35 10.14
N GLY A 176 -10.87 10.22 9.87
CA GLY A 176 -11.42 8.90 10.10
C GLY A 176 -10.55 7.81 9.49
N ILE A 177 -10.96 6.56 9.66
CA ILE A 177 -10.23 5.40 9.14
C ILE A 177 -10.24 5.37 7.60
N VAL A 178 -11.31 5.87 6.97
CA VAL A 178 -11.35 5.99 5.50
C VAL A 178 -10.34 7.00 5.01
N ALA A 179 -10.10 8.10 5.72
CA ALA A 179 -9.05 9.05 5.36
C ALA A 179 -7.66 8.41 5.44
N GLU A 180 -7.36 7.68 6.53
CA GLU A 180 -6.09 6.94 6.66
C GLU A 180 -5.90 5.91 5.53
N TRP A 181 -6.95 5.20 5.15
CA TRP A 181 -6.91 4.25 4.04
C TRP A 181 -6.71 4.93 2.69
N MET A 182 -7.35 6.09 2.48
CA MET A 182 -7.23 6.87 1.26
C MET A 182 -5.83 7.49 1.09
N ASP A 183 -5.11 7.79 2.18
CA ASP A 183 -3.69 8.20 2.13
C ASP A 183 -2.79 7.12 1.51
N GLY A 184 -3.10 5.85 1.77
CA GLY A 184 -2.44 4.71 1.12
C GLY A 184 -2.72 4.66 -0.38
N ILE A 185 -3.95 4.99 -0.80
CA ILE A 185 -4.33 5.04 -2.22
C ILE A 185 -3.71 6.24 -2.95
N ASP A 186 -3.64 7.40 -2.28
CA ASP A 186 -2.93 8.58 -2.80
C ASP A 186 -1.46 8.27 -3.05
N SER A 187 -0.84 7.48 -2.15
CA SER A 187 0.55 7.05 -2.32
C SER A 187 0.74 6.09 -3.50
N ILE A 188 -0.26 5.25 -3.83
CA ILE A 188 -0.27 4.45 -5.07
C ILE A 188 -0.26 5.39 -6.28
N GLU A 189 -1.19 6.36 -6.33
CA GLU A 189 -1.29 7.32 -7.43
C GLU A 189 0.02 8.10 -7.61
N ALA A 190 0.56 8.63 -6.50
CA ALA A 190 1.81 9.37 -6.49
C ALA A 190 2.99 8.52 -7.01
N ALA A 191 3.11 7.27 -6.58
CA ALA A 191 4.13 6.35 -7.06
C ALA A 191 3.98 6.03 -8.57
N MET A 192 2.74 5.89 -9.04
CA MET A 192 2.44 5.66 -10.47
C MET A 192 2.78 6.89 -11.35
N VAL A 193 2.64 8.11 -10.82
CA VAL A 193 2.99 9.36 -11.51
C VAL A 193 4.49 9.66 -11.46
N GLY A 194 5.14 9.35 -10.32
CA GLY A 194 6.49 9.83 -10.00
C GLY A 194 7.63 9.19 -10.80
N THR A 195 7.55 7.89 -11.13
CA THR A 195 8.56 7.23 -11.96
C THR A 195 8.02 5.95 -12.60
N ASP A 196 8.18 5.78 -13.91
CA ASP A 196 7.85 4.52 -14.59
C ASP A 196 8.96 3.46 -14.47
N SER A 197 10.11 3.79 -13.87
CA SER A 197 11.29 2.90 -13.84
C SER A 197 11.03 1.57 -13.14
N TYR A 198 10.06 1.51 -12.23
CA TYR A 198 9.70 0.26 -11.55
C TYR A 198 9.02 -0.75 -12.51
N LYS A 199 8.43 -0.29 -13.60
CA LYS A 199 7.74 -1.16 -14.58
C LYS A 199 8.70 -2.05 -15.37
N GLU A 200 10.00 -1.75 -15.33
CA GLU A 200 11.06 -2.52 -15.99
C GLU A 200 11.94 -3.30 -15.01
N ASP A 201 11.70 -3.19 -13.69
CA ASP A 201 12.44 -3.89 -12.63
C ASP A 201 11.82 -5.27 -12.37
N ASP A 202 12.63 -6.33 -12.48
CA ASP A 202 12.25 -7.74 -12.31
C ASP A 202 12.41 -8.25 -10.86
N GLY A 203 12.84 -7.39 -9.94
CA GLY A 203 13.02 -7.72 -8.53
C GLY A 203 14.18 -8.67 -8.26
N GLU A 204 15.08 -8.91 -9.22
CA GLU A 204 16.31 -9.67 -8.99
C GLU A 204 17.32 -8.84 -8.19
N TYR A 205 17.23 -8.90 -6.86
CA TYR A 205 18.28 -8.37 -5.99
C TYR A 205 19.28 -9.49 -5.69
N GLU A 206 20.55 -9.32 -6.10
CA GLU A 206 21.62 -10.25 -5.68
C GLU A 206 21.62 -10.35 -4.15
N VAL A 207 21.51 -11.58 -3.64
CA VAL A 207 21.63 -11.88 -2.21
C VAL A 207 23.08 -11.59 -1.80
N VAL A 208 23.33 -10.40 -1.24
CA VAL A 208 24.62 -10.05 -0.60
C VAL A 208 24.63 -10.47 0.86
#